data_AF-A0A9E6VI78-F1
#
_entry.id   AF-A0A9E6VI78-F1
#
_cell.length_a   1.000
_cell.length_b   1.000
_cell.length_c   1.000
_cell.angle_alpha   90.00
_cell.angle_beta   90.00
_cell.angle_gamma   90.00
#
_symmetry.space_group_name_H-M   'P 1'
#
loop_
_entity.id
_entity.type
_entity.pdbx_description
1 polymer ?
#
loop_
_entity_poly.entity_id
_entity_poly.type
_entity_poly.pdbx_seq_one_letter_code
_entity_poly.pdbx_strand_id
1 'polypeptide(L)' 'MRALVWHGKEDIRCDEVTDPEIEDPRDAIVKVTSCAICGSDLHL' A
#
# COMPACT_ATOMS: atom_id res chain seq x y z
N MET A 1 6.25 -8.66 0.63
CA MET A 1 6.72 -7.26 0.56
C MET A 1 6.26 -6.44 1.77
N ARG A 2 6.94 -5.33 2.09
CA ARG A 2 6.51 -4.40 3.15
C ARG A 2 5.50 -3.37 2.63
N ALA A 3 4.46 -3.09 3.42
CA ALA A 3 3.44 -2.08 3.10
C ALA A 3 2.98 -1.31 4.35
N LEU A 4 2.54 -0.07 4.16
CA LEU A 4 1.80 0.66 5.20
C LEU A 4 0.37 0.14 5.24
N VAL A 5 -0.05 -0.37 6.40
CA VAL A 5 -1.38 -0.97 6.62
C VAL A 5 -2.07 -0.20 7.74
N TRP A 6 -3.34 0.13 7.51
CA TRP A 6 -4.21 0.75 8.51
C TRP A 6 -4.79 -0.32 9.43
N HIS A 7 -4.56 -0.17 10.74
CA HIS A 7 -5.07 -1.05 11.80
C HIS A 7 -6.15 -0.38 12.65
N GLY A 8 -6.36 0.92 12.45
CA GLY A 8 -7.35 1.70 13.16
C GLY A 8 -7.01 3.18 13.15
N LYS A 9 -7.88 3.98 13.77
CA LYS A 9 -7.62 5.42 13.95
C LYS A 9 -6.27 5.63 14.63
N GLU A 10 -5.41 6.42 13.98
CA GLU A 10 -4.05 6.75 14.45
C GLU A 10 -3.12 5.52 14.60
N ASP A 11 -3.51 4.36 14.05
CA ASP A 11 -2.72 3.12 14.07
C ASP A 11 -2.40 2.66 12.64
N ILE A 12 -1.24 3.07 12.14
CA ILE A 12 -0.69 2.67 10.85
C ILE A 12 0.66 2.00 11.10
N ARG A 13 0.84 0.81 10.54
CA ARG A 13 2.03 -0.01 10.76
C ARG A 13 2.64 -0.44 9.44
N CYS A 14 3.94 -0.74 9.47
CA CYS A 14 4.64 -1.34 8.34
C CYS A 14 4.65 -2.85 8.53
N ASP A 15 3.81 -3.55 7.78
CA ASP A 15 3.64 -5.00 7.86
C ASP A 15 4.31 -5.70 6.67
N GLU A 16 4.68 -6.96 6.87
CA GLU A 16 4.99 -7.88 5.76
C GLU A 16 3.68 -8.46 5.21
N VAL A 17 3.42 -8.24 3.93
CA VAL A 17 2.27 -8.74 3.17
C VAL A 17 2.75 -9.60 2.00
N THR A 18 1.86 -10.39 1.41
CA THR A 18 2.18 -11.15 0.19
C THR A 18 2.54 -10.22 -0.96
N ASP A 19 3.40 -10.69 -1.86
CA ASP A 19 3.69 -9.95 -3.08
C ASP A 19 2.44 -9.91 -4.00
N PRO A 20 2.25 -8.83 -4.78
CA PRO A 20 1.09 -8.69 -5.65
C PRO A 20 1.15 -9.68 -6.81
N GLU A 21 -0.01 -10.08 -7.30
CA GLU A 21 -0.18 -10.93 -8.48
C GLU A 21 -0.96 -10.17 -9.56
N ILE A 22 -0.85 -10.62 -10.81
CA ILE A 22 -1.60 -10.06 -11.94
C ILE A 22 -3.00 -10.70 -11.97
N GLU A 23 -4.06 -9.90 -11.91
CA GLU A 23 -5.46 -10.38 -11.90
C GLU A 23 -6.16 -10.18 -13.25
N ASP A 24 -5.94 -9.05 -13.92
CA ASP A 24 -6.43 -8.74 -15.27
C ASP A 24 -5.27 -8.71 -16.29
N PRO A 25 -5.49 -9.11 -17.55
CA PRO A 25 -4.47 -9.05 -18.60
C PRO A 25 -3.82 -7.68 -18.83
N ARG A 26 -4.44 -6.58 -18.34
CA ARG A 26 -3.94 -5.22 -18.50
C ARG A 26 -3.17 -4.69 -17.28
N ASP A 27 -3.02 -5.49 -16.24
CA ASP A 27 -2.33 -5.05 -15.03
C ASP A 27 -0.80 -5.04 -15.23
N ALA A 28 -0.13 -4.26 -14.38
CA ALA A 28 1.32 -4.24 -14.29
C ALA A 28 1.75 -4.14 -12.82
N ILE A 29 2.76 -4.92 -12.45
CA ILE A 29 3.40 -4.82 -11.14
C ILE A 29 4.56 -3.83 -11.25
N VAL A 30 4.52 -2.79 -10.43
CA VAL A 30 5.52 -1.71 -10.43
C VAL A 30 6.32 -1.76 -9.14
N LYS A 31 7.66 -1.78 -9.26
CA LYS A 31 8.55 -1.54 -8.12
C LYS A 31 8.53 -0.06 -7.75
N VAL A 32 7.86 0.28 -6.66
CA VAL A 32 7.76 1.65 -6.16
C VAL A 32 9.14 2.16 -5.71
N THR A 33 9.61 3.24 -6.32
CA THR A 33 10.87 3.93 -5.95
C THR A 33 10.63 5.09 -5.00
N SER A 34 9.45 5.72 -5.07
CA SER A 34 9.02 6.82 -4.21
C SER A 34 7.51 6.86 -4.12
N CYS A 35 7.00 7.21 -2.95
CA CYS A 35 5.58 7.47 -2.69
C CYS A 35 5.48 8.62 -1.68
N ALA A 36 4.32 9.26 -1.61
CA ALA A 36 4.06 10.38 -0.71
C ALA A 36 2.75 10.15 0.04
N ILE A 37 2.58 10.87 1.15
CA ILE A 37 1.35 10.90 1.92
C ILE A 37 0.48 12.04 1.38
N CYS A 38 -0.78 11.73 1.08
CA CYS A 38 -1.77 12.69 0.65
C CYS A 38 -2.65 13.12 1.83
N GLY A 39 -3.23 14.33 1.77
CA GLY A 39 -4.23 14.75 2.76
C GLY A 39 -5.45 13.83 2.82
N SER A 40 -5.77 13.14 1.71
CA SER A 40 -6.85 12.14 1.69
C SER A 40 -6.62 10.97 2.63
N ASP A 41 -5.36 10.62 2.91
CA ASP A 41 -5.00 9.48 3.76
C ASP A 41 -5.34 9.75 5.23
N LEU A 42 -5.56 11.02 5.61
CA LEU A 42 -6.00 11.41 6.94
C LEU A 42 -7.51 11.21 7.17
N HIS A 43 -8.27 10.90 6.11
CA HIS A 43 -9.72 10.70 6.17
C HIS A 43 -10.14 9.23 6.27
N LEU A 44 -9.19 8.32 6.53
CA LEU A 44 -9.38 6.88 6.73
C LEU A 44 -10.03 6.52 8.08
#